data_AF-A0A7W6PBR3-F1
#
_entry.id   AF-A0A7W6PBR3-F1
#
_cell.length_a   1.000
_cell.length_b   1.000
_cell.length_c   1.000
_cell.angle_alpha   90.00
_cell.angle_beta   90.00
_cell.angle_gamma   90.00
#
_symmetry.space_group_name_H-M   'P 1'
#
loop_
_entity.id
_entity.type
_entity.pdbx_description
1 polymer ?
#
loop_
_entity_poly.entity_id
_entity_poly.type
_entity_poly.pdbx_seq_one_letter_code
_entity_poly.pdbx_strand_id
1 'polypeptide(L)'
;MASKITIICRNPGMRRAGIKHPASATYPATKFSKTELDAFRADPAFEVIDGEAPAATTMVALAAAKDEAKANADALEKAKGELKDSNASLEAARNELKEALADNDTLRTDLAARQTEIEGLKKQVADLEAANQAQKETAEKAAKTTPKK
;
A
#
# COMPACT_ATOMS: atom_id res chain seq x y z
N MET A 1 2.64 -49.66 6.73
CA MET A 1 3.02 -49.69 5.30
C MET A 1 1.90 -49.03 4.51
N ALA A 2 2.19 -48.23 3.48
CA ALA A 2 1.16 -47.61 2.65
C ALA A 2 0.29 -48.70 2.00
N SER A 3 -1.02 -48.46 1.89
CA SER A 3 -1.96 -49.41 1.28
C SER A 3 -1.87 -49.45 -0.25
N LYS A 4 -1.26 -48.42 -0.85
CA LYS A 4 -1.04 -48.27 -2.28
C LYS A 4 0.39 -47.80 -2.55
N ILE A 5 0.85 -48.03 -3.77
CA ILE A 5 2.10 -47.51 -4.31
C ILE A 5 1.83 -46.87 -5.67
N THR A 6 2.54 -45.81 -6.01
CA THR A 6 2.54 -45.26 -7.37
C THR A 6 3.90 -45.49 -8.02
N ILE A 7 3.87 -46.07 -9.21
CA ILE A 7 5.06 -46.25 -10.05
C ILE A 7 4.97 -45.25 -11.19
N ILE A 8 5.95 -44.35 -11.27
CA ILE A 8 6.12 -43.39 -12.36
C ILE A 8 7.17 -43.96 -13.31
N CYS A 9 6.83 -44.09 -14.60
CA CYS A 9 7.73 -44.56 -15.63
C CYS A 9 8.17 -43.38 -16.51
N ARG A 10 9.48 -43.10 -16.55
CA ARG A 10 10.05 -41.99 -17.33
C ARG A 10 10.01 -42.24 -18.84
N ASN A 11 9.87 -43.50 -19.27
CA ASN A 11 9.70 -43.87 -20.67
C ASN A 11 8.44 -44.76 -20.83
N PRO A 12 7.26 -44.15 -21.06
CA PRO A 12 5.98 -44.85 -21.08
C PRO A 12 5.94 -45.97 -22.12
N GLY A 13 5.42 -47.13 -21.71
CA GLY A 13 5.26 -48.30 -22.58
C GLY A 13 6.38 -49.34 -22.48
N MET A 14 7.40 -49.10 -21.65
CA MET A 14 8.36 -50.14 -21.27
C MET A 14 7.72 -51.21 -20.39
N ARG A 15 8.25 -52.44 -20.46
CA ARG A 15 7.77 -53.59 -19.70
C ARG A 15 8.72 -53.95 -18.56
N ARG A 16 8.20 -54.10 -17.35
CA ARG A 16 8.94 -54.57 -16.16
C ARG A 16 8.00 -55.41 -15.30
N ALA A 17 8.47 -56.53 -14.75
CA ALA A 17 7.63 -57.51 -14.04
C ALA A 17 6.44 -58.01 -14.89
N GLY A 18 6.65 -58.20 -16.19
CA GLY A 18 5.62 -58.70 -17.13
C GLY A 18 4.53 -57.70 -17.53
N ILE A 19 4.45 -56.53 -16.91
CA ILE A 19 3.42 -55.51 -17.16
C ILE A 19 4.00 -54.38 -18.01
N LYS A 20 3.20 -53.86 -18.96
CA LYS A 20 3.51 -52.62 -19.67
C LYS A 20 3.17 -51.44 -18.75
N HIS A 21 4.17 -50.63 -18.40
CA HIS A 21 3.99 -49.51 -17.49
C HIS A 21 3.56 -48.24 -18.25
N PRO A 22 2.44 -47.60 -17.90
CA PRO A 22 2.10 -46.26 -18.37
C PRO A 22 3.01 -45.21 -17.71
N ALA A 23 2.88 -43.93 -18.10
CA ALA A 23 3.68 -42.85 -17.52
C ALA A 23 3.58 -42.77 -15.98
N SER A 24 2.41 -43.07 -15.43
CA SER A 24 2.18 -43.23 -14.00
C SER A 24 1.02 -44.20 -13.76
N ALA A 25 1.16 -45.11 -12.79
CA ALA A 25 0.08 -45.98 -12.34
C ALA A 25 0.16 -46.27 -10.84
N THR A 26 -1.01 -46.29 -10.20
CA THR A 26 -1.16 -46.63 -8.78
C THR A 26 -1.66 -48.06 -8.63
N TYR A 27 -0.95 -48.84 -7.83
CA TYR A 27 -1.23 -50.25 -7.58
C TYR A 27 -1.45 -50.51 -6.09
N PRO A 28 -2.18 -51.58 -5.71
CA PRO A 28 -2.18 -52.06 -4.34
C PRO A 28 -0.76 -52.42 -3.89
N ALA A 29 -0.41 -52.14 -2.63
CA ALA A 29 0.92 -52.44 -2.11
C ALA A 29 1.27 -53.95 -2.16
N THR A 30 0.27 -54.82 -2.26
CA THR A 30 0.41 -56.28 -2.38
C THR A 30 0.62 -56.76 -3.82
N LYS A 31 0.53 -55.86 -4.82
CA LYS A 31 0.61 -56.23 -6.24
C LYS A 31 2.00 -56.68 -6.67
N PHE A 32 3.04 -56.15 -6.03
CA PHE A 32 4.43 -56.45 -6.33
C PHE A 32 5.11 -57.01 -5.08
N SER A 33 5.95 -58.01 -5.29
CA SER A 33 6.84 -58.53 -4.25
C SER A 33 7.91 -57.51 -3.86
N LYS A 34 8.51 -57.69 -2.68
CA LYS A 34 9.60 -56.84 -2.21
C LYS A 34 10.75 -56.78 -3.22
N THR A 35 11.13 -57.93 -3.80
CA THR A 35 12.18 -58.03 -4.81
C THR A 35 11.86 -57.23 -6.08
N GLU A 36 10.60 -57.22 -6.50
CA GLU A 36 10.16 -56.42 -7.65
C GLU A 36 10.20 -54.92 -7.35
N LEU A 37 9.76 -54.50 -6.15
CA LEU A 37 9.84 -53.11 -5.72
C LEU A 37 11.28 -52.61 -5.61
N ASP A 38 12.17 -53.45 -5.08
CA ASP A 38 13.59 -53.13 -5.00
C ASP A 38 14.20 -53.02 -6.42
N ALA A 39 13.76 -53.86 -7.36
CA ALA A 39 14.15 -53.74 -8.77
C ALA A 39 13.62 -52.47 -9.45
N PHE A 40 12.41 -52.01 -9.11
CA PHE A 40 11.90 -50.73 -9.60
C PHE A 40 12.67 -49.54 -9.01
N ARG A 41 13.00 -49.57 -7.72
CA ARG A 41 13.78 -48.51 -7.05
C ARG A 41 15.23 -48.44 -7.53
N ALA A 42 15.80 -49.56 -7.94
CA ALA A 42 17.15 -49.63 -8.50
C ALA A 42 17.24 -49.17 -9.97
N ASP A 43 16.11 -49.08 -10.68
CA ASP A 43 16.07 -48.71 -12.09
C ASP A 43 15.87 -47.18 -12.26
N PRO A 44 16.81 -46.43 -12.86
CA PRO A 44 16.68 -44.99 -13.08
C PRO A 44 15.47 -44.58 -13.94
N ALA A 45 14.89 -45.52 -14.70
CA ALA A 45 13.71 -45.27 -15.51
C ALA A 45 12.39 -45.28 -14.73
N PHE A 46 12.41 -45.72 -13.46
CA PHE A 46 11.23 -45.80 -12.61
C PHE A 46 11.41 -45.02 -11.31
N GLU A 47 10.31 -44.48 -10.82
CA GLU A 47 10.22 -43.84 -9.50
C GLU A 47 9.06 -44.47 -8.73
N VAL A 48 9.34 -44.97 -7.53
CA VAL A 48 8.35 -45.65 -6.68
C VAL A 48 8.03 -44.75 -5.50
N ILE A 49 6.79 -44.29 -5.43
CA ILE A 49 6.27 -43.46 -4.34
C ILE A 49 5.41 -44.36 -3.45
N ASP A 50 5.76 -44.42 -2.16
CA ASP A 50 4.96 -45.14 -1.16
C ASP A 50 3.74 -44.29 -0.81
N GLY A 51 2.59 -44.64 -1.40
CA GLY A 51 1.34 -43.89 -1.30
C GLY A 51 0.67 -43.70 -2.66
N GLU A 52 -0.44 -42.98 -2.66
CA GLU A 52 -1.04 -42.46 -3.89
C GLU A 52 -0.27 -41.19 -4.27
N ALA A 53 0.30 -41.14 -5.47
CA ALA A 53 1.01 -39.94 -5.92
C ALA A 53 0.11 -38.71 -5.75
N PRO A 54 0.63 -37.62 -5.16
CA PRO A 54 -0.15 -36.40 -5.04
C PRO A 54 -0.59 -35.97 -6.43
N ALA A 55 -1.85 -35.52 -6.56
CA ALA A 55 -2.49 -35.12 -7.82
C ALA A 55 -1.70 -34.07 -8.66
N ALA A 56 -0.63 -33.52 -8.08
CA ALA A 56 0.35 -32.63 -8.68
C ALA A 56 1.00 -33.14 -9.98
N THR A 57 0.91 -34.42 -10.34
CA THR A 57 1.44 -34.96 -11.61
C THR A 57 0.41 -35.05 -12.74
N THR A 58 -0.83 -34.61 -12.52
CA THR A 58 -1.87 -34.63 -13.57
C THR A 58 -1.82 -33.34 -14.40
N MET A 59 -2.01 -33.43 -15.73
CA MET A 59 -2.12 -32.24 -16.58
C MET A 59 -3.24 -31.28 -16.14
N VAL A 60 -4.23 -31.78 -15.41
CA VAL A 60 -5.29 -30.99 -14.78
C VAL A 60 -4.74 -30.10 -13.67
N ALA A 61 -3.85 -30.61 -12.81
CA ALA A 61 -3.21 -29.80 -11.77
C ALA A 61 -2.29 -28.71 -12.37
N LEU A 62 -1.59 -29.03 -13.46
CA LEU A 62 -0.76 -28.04 -14.17
C LEU A 62 -1.62 -26.95 -14.84
N ALA A 63 -2.76 -27.31 -15.42
CA ALA A 63 -3.69 -26.36 -15.99
C ALA A 63 -4.26 -25.42 -14.90
N ALA A 64 -4.70 -25.98 -13.78
CA ALA A 64 -5.18 -25.19 -12.63
C ALA A 64 -4.11 -24.22 -12.11
N ALA A 65 -2.88 -24.68 -11.92
CA ALA A 65 -1.77 -23.84 -11.47
C ALA A 65 -1.44 -22.72 -12.48
N LYS A 66 -1.59 -22.99 -13.79
CA LYS A 66 -1.39 -21.97 -14.83
C LYS A 66 -2.50 -20.92 -14.82
N ASP A 67 -3.75 -21.33 -14.63
CA ASP A 67 -4.89 -20.42 -14.54
C ASP A 67 -4.80 -19.54 -13.29
N GLU A 68 -4.39 -20.11 -12.15
CA GLU A 68 -4.10 -19.37 -10.92
C GLU A 68 -2.94 -18.39 -11.10
N ALA A 69 -1.84 -18.81 -11.74
CA ALA A 69 -0.70 -17.93 -12.02
C ALA A 69 -1.10 -16.75 -12.91
N LYS A 70 -1.96 -16.98 -13.91
CA LYS A 70 -2.50 -15.93 -14.76
C LYS A 70 -3.41 -14.98 -13.98
N ALA A 71 -4.33 -15.50 -13.18
CA ALA A 71 -5.20 -14.70 -12.33
C ALA A 71 -4.40 -13.82 -11.36
N ASN A 72 -3.33 -14.37 -10.77
CA ASN A 72 -2.42 -13.62 -9.91
C ASN A 72 -1.65 -12.54 -10.67
N ALA A 73 -1.21 -12.81 -11.90
CA ALA A 73 -0.54 -11.81 -12.73
C ALA A 73 -1.48 -10.64 -13.08
N ASP A 74 -2.71 -10.94 -13.48
CA ASP A 74 -3.73 -9.94 -13.80
C ASP A 74 -4.08 -9.08 -12.56
N ALA A 75 -4.22 -9.72 -11.39
CA ALA A 75 -4.45 -9.03 -10.12
C ALA A 75 -3.27 -8.12 -9.72
N LEU A 76 -2.04 -8.57 -9.96
CA LEU A 76 -0.83 -7.83 -9.64
C LEU A 76 -0.67 -6.59 -10.53
N GLU A 77 -1.00 -6.69 -11.82
CA GLU A 77 -1.02 -5.52 -12.71
C GLU A 77 -2.12 -4.52 -12.32
N LYS A 78 -3.30 -4.99 -11.93
CA LYS A 78 -4.36 -4.11 -11.40
C LYS A 78 -3.89 -3.38 -10.13
N ALA A 79 -3.29 -4.10 -9.19
CA ALA A 79 -2.79 -3.52 -7.94
C ALA A 79 -1.66 -2.50 -8.19
N LYS A 80 -0.78 -2.73 -9.17
CA LYS A 80 0.24 -1.76 -9.58
C LYS A 80 -0.39 -0.48 -10.13
N GLY A 81 -1.45 -0.59 -10.93
CA GLY A 81 -2.21 0.56 -11.43
C GLY A 81 -2.79 1.38 -10.29
N GLU A 82 -3.50 0.73 -9.36
CA GLU A 82 -4.09 1.38 -8.18
C GLU A 82 -3.03 2.05 -7.29
N LEU A 83 -1.87 1.43 -7.09
CA LEU A 83 -0.74 2.01 -6.35
C LEU A 83 -0.16 3.25 -7.05
N LYS A 84 -0.06 3.21 -8.39
CA LYS A 84 0.42 4.36 -9.16
C LYS A 84 -0.53 5.55 -9.03
N ASP A 85 -1.83 5.31 -9.15
CA ASP A 85 -2.85 6.35 -9.02
C ASP A 85 -2.88 6.92 -7.59
N SER A 86 -2.77 6.04 -6.58
CA SER A 86 -2.70 6.44 -5.17
C SER A 86 -1.46 7.30 -4.89
N ASN A 87 -0.30 6.94 -5.45
CA ASN A 87 0.92 7.75 -5.31
C ASN A 87 0.77 9.12 -5.99
N ALA A 88 0.16 9.19 -7.17
CA ALA A 88 -0.08 10.46 -7.84
C ALA A 88 -0.99 11.37 -6.99
N SER A 89 -2.04 10.80 -6.39
CA SER A 89 -2.93 11.54 -5.48
C SER A 89 -2.22 12.00 -4.20
N LEU A 90 -1.34 11.17 -3.61
CA LEU A 90 -0.55 11.55 -2.44
C LEU A 90 0.42 12.69 -2.74
N GLU A 91 1.06 12.68 -3.90
CA GLU A 91 1.96 13.78 -4.31
C GLU A 91 1.19 15.08 -4.55
N ALA A 92 0.00 15.01 -5.15
CA ALA A 92 -0.87 16.19 -5.28
C ALA A 92 -1.25 16.77 -3.91
N ALA A 93 -1.72 15.92 -2.99
CA ALA A 93 -2.10 16.35 -1.64
C ALA A 93 -0.90 16.92 -0.84
N ARG A 94 0.32 16.40 -1.05
CA ARG A 94 1.54 16.95 -0.44
C ARG A 94 1.85 18.35 -0.94
N ASN A 95 1.67 18.61 -2.22
CA ASN A 95 1.90 19.93 -2.80
C ASN A 95 0.86 20.94 -2.29
N GLU A 96 -0.42 20.57 -2.25
CA GLU A 96 -1.49 21.41 -1.68
C GLU A 96 -1.23 21.74 -0.21
N LEU A 97 -0.80 20.76 0.59
CA LEU A 97 -0.46 20.99 2.00
C LEU A 97 0.72 21.96 2.15
N LYS A 98 1.72 21.87 1.27
CA LYS A 98 2.88 22.76 1.29
C LYS A 98 2.48 24.19 0.95
N GLU A 99 1.60 24.38 -0.03
CA GLU A 99 1.05 25.70 -0.38
C GLU A 99 0.23 26.27 0.78
N ALA A 100 -0.66 25.47 1.37
CA ALA A 100 -1.47 25.90 2.51
C ALA A 100 -0.63 26.32 3.73
N LEU A 101 0.50 25.66 3.96
CA LEU A 101 1.45 26.06 5.02
C LEU A 101 2.10 27.42 4.73
N ALA A 102 2.52 27.65 3.48
CA ALA A 102 3.09 28.93 3.08
C ALA A 102 2.08 30.09 3.19
N ASP A 103 0.83 29.84 2.80
CA ASP A 103 -0.27 30.79 2.96
C ASP A 103 -0.53 31.06 4.44
N ASN A 104 -0.50 30.04 5.30
CA ASN A 104 -0.70 30.21 6.74
C ASN A 104 0.38 31.09 7.38
N ASP A 105 1.64 30.91 6.99
CA ASP A 105 2.75 31.73 7.49
C ASP A 105 2.66 33.18 7.00
N THR A 106 2.21 33.39 5.78
CA THR A 106 1.92 34.73 5.24
C THR A 106 0.80 35.41 6.04
N LEU A 107 -0.33 34.71 6.25
CA LEU A 107 -1.46 35.21 7.04
C LEU A 107 -1.07 35.52 8.49
N ARG A 108 -0.21 34.71 9.11
CA ARG A 108 0.32 34.98 10.46
C ARG A 108 1.14 36.27 10.49
N THR A 109 1.98 36.48 9.49
CA THR A 109 2.81 37.68 9.38
C THR A 109 1.94 38.93 9.20
N ASP A 110 0.95 38.85 8.31
CA ASP A 110 0.01 39.94 8.06
C ASP A 110 -0.81 40.25 9.32
N LEU A 111 -1.27 39.23 10.04
CA LEU A 111 -2.04 39.41 11.27
C LEU A 111 -1.21 40.13 12.35
N ALA A 112 0.07 39.79 12.50
CA ALA A 112 0.98 40.47 13.43
C ALA A 112 1.23 41.93 13.02
N ALA A 113 1.39 42.21 11.73
CA ALA A 113 1.54 43.57 11.21
C ALA A 113 0.28 44.41 11.49
N ARG A 114 -0.91 43.85 11.26
CA ARG A 114 -2.19 44.51 11.55
C ARG A 114 -2.40 44.76 13.03
N GLN A 115 -1.98 43.84 13.90
CA GLN A 115 -2.00 44.07 15.35
C GLN A 115 -1.14 45.27 15.75
N THR A 116 0.07 45.37 15.20
CA THR A 116 0.97 46.51 15.44
C THR A 116 0.36 47.84 14.96
N GLU A 117 -0.27 47.83 13.77
CA GLU A 117 -0.95 49.00 13.23
C GLU A 117 -2.14 49.44 14.10
N ILE A 118 -2.95 48.50 14.58
CA ILE A 118 -4.07 48.77 15.49
C ILE A 118 -3.56 49.41 16.80
N GLU A 119 -2.47 48.90 17.37
CA GLU A 119 -1.86 49.49 18.57
C GLU A 119 -1.37 50.93 18.32
N GLY A 120 -0.74 51.17 17.16
CA GLY A 120 -0.31 52.51 16.75
C GLY A 120 -1.48 53.48 16.59
N LEU A 121 -2.54 53.07 15.90
CA LEU A 121 -3.75 53.88 15.72
C LEU A 121 -4.45 54.17 17.05
N LYS A 122 -4.54 53.18 17.95
CA LYS A 122 -5.09 53.39 19.31
C LYS A 122 -4.32 54.47 20.07
N LYS A 123 -2.99 54.47 19.97
CA LYS A 123 -2.16 55.51 20.60
C LYS A 123 -2.43 56.89 19.99
N GLN A 124 -2.48 56.99 18.65
CA GLN A 124 -2.80 58.24 17.98
C GLN A 124 -4.18 58.79 18.36
N VAL A 125 -5.19 57.92 18.50
CA VAL A 125 -6.52 58.32 18.98
C VAL A 125 -6.44 58.90 20.39
N ALA A 126 -5.74 58.24 21.32
CA ALA A 126 -5.57 58.74 22.68
C ALA A 126 -4.83 60.10 22.72
N ASP A 127 -3.77 60.26 21.92
CA ASP A 127 -3.01 61.50 21.84
C ASP A 127 -3.87 62.65 21.28
N LEU A 128 -4.69 62.39 20.25
CA LEU A 128 -5.62 63.37 19.68
C LEU A 128 -6.76 63.74 20.63
N GLU A 129 -7.29 62.78 21.37
CA GLU A 129 -8.31 63.03 22.41
C GLU A 129 -7.77 63.95 23.51
N ALA A 130 -6.54 63.69 23.98
CA ALA A 130 -5.85 64.53 24.96
C ALA A 130 -5.59 65.94 24.43
N ALA A 131 -5.09 66.05 23.19
CA ALA A 131 -4.85 67.35 22.54
C ALA A 131 -6.15 68.17 22.38
N ASN A 132 -7.25 67.51 21.99
CA ASN A 132 -8.56 68.15 21.88
C ASN A 132 -9.09 68.65 23.23
N GLN A 133 -8.91 67.88 24.31
CA GLN A 133 -9.28 68.32 25.66
C GLN A 133 -8.48 69.56 26.08
N ALA A 134 -7.15 69.55 25.88
CA ALA A 134 -6.30 70.69 26.21
C ALA A 134 -6.68 71.95 25.41
N GLN A 135 -7.03 71.80 24.13
CA GLN A 135 -7.52 72.91 23.31
C GLN A 135 -8.85 73.48 23.83
N LYS A 136 -9.78 72.63 24.27
CA LYS A 136 -11.04 73.10 24.87
C LYS A 136 -10.80 73.89 26.15
N GLU A 137 -9.97 73.37 27.05
CA GLU A 137 -9.65 74.05 28.31
C GLU A 137 -8.96 75.41 28.08
N THR A 138 -8.05 75.50 27.10
CA THR A 138 -7.39 76.76 26.74
C THR A 138 -8.36 77.75 26.10
N ALA A 139 -9.26 77.30 25.22
CA ALA A 139 -10.30 78.14 24.65
C ALA A 139 -11.27 78.68 25.70
N GLU A 140 -11.69 77.84 26.67
CA GLU A 140 -12.54 78.26 27.79
C GLU A 140 -11.86 79.28 28.70
N LYS A 141 -10.57 79.09 29.00
CA LYS A 141 -9.78 80.07 29.77
C LYS A 141 -9.68 81.40 29.03
N ALA A 142 -9.37 81.37 27.72
CA ALA A 142 -9.26 82.57 26.90
C ALA A 142 -10.57 83.36 26.86
N ALA A 143 -11.72 82.68 26.67
CA ALA A 143 -13.04 83.31 26.66
C ALA A 143 -13.40 84.00 27.98
N LYS A 144 -12.98 83.45 29.13
CA LYS A 144 -13.20 84.04 30.46
C LYS A 144 -12.30 85.26 30.74
N THR A 145 -11.18 85.40 30.04
CA THR A 145 -10.20 86.49 30.26
C THR A 145 -10.39 87.72 29.37
N THR A 146 -11.28 87.68 28.38
CA THR A 146 -11.58 88.85 27.52
C THR A 146 -12.42 89.90 28.26
N PRO A 147 -11.90 91.14 28.50
CA PRO A 147 -12.65 92.18 29.18
C PRO A 147 -13.76 92.74 28.26
N LYS A 148 -14.98 92.89 28.80
CA LYS A 148 -16.08 93.60 28.14
C LYS A 148 -15.66 95.07 27.96
N LYS A 149 -15.55 95.53 26.71
CA LYS A 149 -15.51 96.96 26.37
C LYS A 149 -16.86 97.60 26.65
#